data_AF-L1KWX5-F1
#
_entry.id   AF-L1KWX5-F1
#
_cell.length_a   1.000
_cell.length_b   1.000
_cell.length_c   1.000
_cell.angle_alpha   90.00
_cell.angle_beta   90.00
_cell.angle_gamma   90.00
#
_symmetry.space_group_name_H-M   'P 1'
#
loop_
_entity.id
_entity.type
_entity.pdbx_description
1 polymer ?
#
loop_
_entity_poly.entity_id
_entity_poly.type
_entity_poly.pdbx_seq_one_letter_code
_entity_poly.pdbx_strand_id
1 'polypeptide(L)'
;MARTPLDLDDLVEHWTLLKDEQGLVSGKRGATRLGFAVLLKFYTQHGRFPRGRFELPGEAVEFVARQVQVPAAELDAYEWSGRTVEYHRAQIRGHLGFRECSVADADKLTGWLAEHAACKERRPEQVRVELLARCRTESIEPPTPGRCDRIVSAALRVAEETLTARISGRLTVESTERIVALVVGADQEDDAAPGEGEDGPPVLGKIKEAPGNVSLETMLTEIDKLLAVRAVGLPADLFADVAPKVVAW
;
A
#
# COMPACT_ATOMS: atom_id res chain seq x y z
N MET A 1 16.32 -10.49 11.91
CA MET A 1 16.88 -9.21 12.39
C MET A 1 17.09 -9.34 13.89
N ALA A 2 18.33 -9.27 14.35
CA ALA A 2 18.64 -9.22 15.78
C ALA A 2 18.09 -7.89 16.34
N ARG A 3 17.32 -7.95 17.43
CA ARG A 3 16.78 -6.74 18.07
C ARG A 3 17.93 -6.04 18.78
N THR A 4 18.10 -4.74 18.53
CA THR A 4 18.94 -3.89 19.36
C THR A 4 18.36 -3.87 20.77
N PRO A 5 19.17 -4.08 21.82
CA PRO A 5 18.69 -3.94 23.19
C PRO A 5 18.19 -2.51 23.41
N LEU A 6 17.05 -2.37 24.08
CA LEU A 6 16.52 -1.05 24.45
C LEU A 6 17.42 -0.43 25.52
N ASP A 7 17.78 0.83 25.35
CA ASP A 7 18.47 1.57 26.40
C ASP A 7 17.50 2.06 27.48
N LEU A 8 18.04 2.68 28.54
CA LEU A 8 17.22 3.15 29.65
C LEU A 8 16.32 4.32 29.23
N ASP A 9 16.77 5.17 28.32
CA ASP A 9 16.02 6.36 27.89
C ASP A 9 14.80 5.93 27.07
N ASP A 10 14.95 4.96 26.16
CA ASP A 10 13.87 4.32 25.41
C ASP A 10 12.82 3.71 26.34
N LEU A 11 13.26 3.04 27.41
CA LEU A 11 12.38 2.43 28.42
C LEU A 11 11.62 3.49 29.21
N VAL A 12 12.29 4.55 29.64
CA VAL A 12 11.66 5.63 30.40
C VAL A 12 10.63 6.35 29.54
N GLU A 13 10.94 6.65 28.28
CA GLU A 13 10.05 7.37 27.37
C GLU A 13 8.82 6.53 27.00
N HIS A 14 9.01 5.28 26.58
CA HIS A 14 7.94 4.49 25.96
C HIS A 14 7.27 3.48 26.89
N TRP A 15 7.93 3.08 27.99
CA TRP A 15 7.49 1.97 28.85
C TRP A 15 7.14 2.39 30.29
N THR A 16 7.21 3.69 30.61
CA THR A 16 6.74 4.22 31.91
C THR A 16 5.22 4.33 31.93
N LEU A 17 4.58 3.82 32.98
CA LEU A 17 3.15 3.93 33.21
C LEU A 17 2.77 5.28 33.82
N LEU A 18 1.92 6.02 33.13
CA LEU A 18 1.36 7.28 33.58
C LEU A 18 0.28 7.05 34.67
N LYS A 19 -0.09 8.11 35.39
CA LYS A 19 -1.01 8.00 36.54
C LYS A 19 -2.40 7.49 36.18
N ASP A 20 -2.93 7.93 35.05
CA ASP A 20 -4.20 7.47 34.49
C ASP A 20 -4.11 6.01 33.99
N GLU A 21 -3.00 5.64 33.36
CA GLU A 21 -2.72 4.26 32.93
C GLU A 21 -2.64 3.30 34.15
N GLN A 22 -2.05 3.74 35.27
CA GLN A 22 -1.99 2.95 36.51
C GLN A 22 -3.39 2.63 37.07
N GLY A 23 -4.35 3.55 36.91
CA GLY A 23 -5.75 3.31 37.26
C GLY A 23 -6.35 2.13 36.51
N LEU A 24 -6.04 1.97 35.22
CA LEU A 24 -6.52 0.86 34.38
C LEU A 24 -5.91 -0.49 34.75
N VAL A 25 -4.68 -0.47 35.28
CA VAL A 25 -3.91 -1.65 35.69
C VAL A 25 -4.34 -2.13 37.08
N SER A 26 -4.75 -1.22 37.96
CA SER A 26 -5.00 -1.46 39.39
C SER A 26 -5.98 -2.61 39.70
N GLY A 27 -7.04 -2.76 38.89
CA GLY A 27 -8.07 -3.79 39.07
C GLY A 27 -7.63 -5.21 38.68
N LYS A 28 -6.43 -5.38 38.13
CA LYS A 28 -5.94 -6.67 37.59
C LYS A 28 -4.93 -7.33 38.54
N ARG A 29 -4.68 -8.63 38.38
CA ARG A 29 -3.82 -9.43 39.28
C ARG A 29 -2.83 -10.31 38.52
N GLY A 30 -1.64 -10.49 39.08
CA GLY A 30 -0.58 -11.34 38.56
C GLY A 30 -0.31 -11.15 37.07
N ALA A 31 -0.23 -12.26 36.33
CA ALA A 31 -0.08 -12.30 34.87
C ALA A 31 -0.99 -11.34 34.10
N THR A 32 -2.26 -11.18 34.50
CA THR A 32 -3.20 -10.29 33.80
C THR A 32 -2.88 -8.80 34.00
N ARG A 33 -2.30 -8.44 35.16
CA ARG A 33 -1.86 -7.07 35.46
C ARG A 33 -0.66 -6.70 34.57
N LEU A 34 0.35 -7.57 34.54
CA LEU A 34 1.54 -7.37 33.73
C LEU A 34 1.20 -7.41 32.23
N GLY A 35 0.42 -8.40 31.80
CA GLY A 35 -0.03 -8.52 30.40
C GLY A 35 -0.79 -7.29 29.92
N PHE A 36 -1.72 -6.75 30.72
CA PHE A 36 -2.44 -5.52 30.37
C PHE A 36 -1.50 -4.31 30.24
N ALA A 37 -0.61 -4.10 31.22
CA ALA A 37 0.31 -2.97 31.21
C ALA A 37 1.24 -2.99 29.98
N VAL A 38 1.77 -4.16 29.64
CA VAL A 38 2.63 -4.34 28.48
C VAL A 38 1.87 -4.15 27.17
N LEU A 39 0.62 -4.65 27.07
CA LEU A 39 -0.24 -4.40 25.92
C LEU A 39 -0.51 -2.90 25.72
N LEU A 40 -0.78 -2.18 26.81
CA LEU A 40 -1.04 -0.74 26.78
C LEU A 40 0.17 0.03 26.25
N LYS A 41 1.35 -0.17 26.84
CA LYS A 41 2.57 0.52 26.40
C LYS A 41 2.95 0.16 24.96
N PHE A 42 2.86 -1.11 24.60
CA PHE A 42 3.10 -1.54 23.22
C PHE A 42 2.15 -0.85 22.22
N TYR A 43 0.86 -0.70 22.58
CA TYR A 43 -0.10 0.00 21.72
C TYR A 43 0.23 1.49 21.60
N THR A 44 0.61 2.17 22.69
CA THR A 44 0.98 3.60 22.62
C THR A 44 2.16 3.85 21.68
N GLN A 45 3.11 2.91 21.61
CA GLN A 45 4.29 3.04 20.76
C GLN A 45 4.01 2.64 19.30
N HIS A 46 3.28 1.54 19.08
CA HIS A 46 3.14 0.93 17.75
C HIS A 46 1.77 1.15 17.09
N GLY A 47 0.78 1.64 17.83
CA GLY A 47 -0.61 1.82 17.37
C GLY A 47 -1.34 0.51 17.06
N ARG A 48 -0.83 -0.64 17.52
CA ARG A 48 -1.42 -1.97 17.32
C ARG A 48 -1.07 -2.88 18.50
N PHE A 49 -1.77 -3.99 18.65
CA PHE A 49 -1.40 -5.02 19.62
C PHE A 49 -0.23 -5.90 19.13
N PRO A 50 0.59 -6.45 20.05
CA PRO A 50 1.60 -7.44 19.72
C PRO A 50 0.93 -8.75 19.30
N ARG A 51 1.58 -9.49 18.39
CA ARG A 51 1.10 -10.83 17.97
C ARG A 51 1.31 -11.91 19.04
N GLY A 52 2.15 -11.62 20.03
CA GLY A 52 2.44 -12.51 21.15
C GLY A 52 3.67 -12.06 21.92
N ARG A 53 4.06 -12.85 22.92
CA ARG A 53 5.22 -12.60 23.79
C ARG A 53 6.53 -12.32 23.03
N PHE A 54 6.73 -12.94 21.87
CA PHE A 54 7.95 -12.83 21.07
C PHE A 54 8.20 -11.41 20.51
N GLU A 55 7.16 -10.59 20.36
CA GLU A 55 7.31 -9.20 19.91
C GLU A 55 7.73 -8.27 21.04
N LEU A 56 7.74 -8.73 22.29
CA LEU A 56 8.07 -7.90 23.45
C LEU A 56 9.55 -8.07 23.85
N PRO A 57 10.31 -6.96 23.95
CA PRO A 57 11.68 -7.01 24.47
C PRO A 57 11.65 -7.45 25.94
N GLY A 58 12.64 -8.23 26.37
CA GLY A 58 12.72 -8.71 27.75
C GLY A 58 12.90 -7.55 28.73
N GLU A 59 13.71 -6.58 28.35
CA GLU A 59 14.03 -5.37 29.10
C GLU A 59 12.77 -4.52 29.36
N ALA A 60 11.92 -4.37 28.35
CA ALA A 60 10.63 -3.70 28.49
C ALA A 60 9.68 -4.43 29.44
N VAL A 61 9.59 -5.76 29.33
CA VAL A 61 8.76 -6.58 30.23
C VAL A 61 9.25 -6.45 31.67
N GLU A 62 10.56 -6.54 31.92
CA GLU A 62 11.15 -6.38 33.25
C GLU A 62 10.94 -4.96 33.81
N PHE A 63 11.06 -3.94 32.97
CA PHE A 63 10.85 -2.56 33.35
C PHE A 63 9.39 -2.30 33.76
N VAL A 64 8.42 -2.79 32.99
CA VAL A 64 6.99 -2.68 33.33
C VAL A 64 6.66 -3.53 34.56
N ALA A 65 7.20 -4.75 34.67
CA ALA A 65 7.04 -5.66 35.80
C ALA A 65 7.38 -5.01 37.15
N ARG A 66 8.49 -4.25 37.21
CA ARG A 66 8.88 -3.49 38.40
C ARG A 66 7.85 -2.42 38.79
N GLN A 67 7.29 -1.72 37.81
CA GLN A 67 6.30 -0.66 38.06
C GLN A 67 4.96 -1.22 38.59
N VAL A 68 4.54 -2.39 38.11
CA VAL A 68 3.27 -3.02 38.52
C VAL A 68 3.41 -3.99 39.69
N GLN A 69 4.64 -4.17 40.19
CA GLN A 69 5.03 -5.06 41.28
C GLN A 69 4.61 -6.53 41.04
N VAL A 70 4.87 -7.02 39.82
CA VAL A 70 4.61 -8.43 39.43
C VAL A 70 5.90 -9.00 38.86
N PRO A 71 6.35 -10.21 39.26
CA PRO A 71 7.51 -10.86 38.63
C PRO A 71 7.35 -10.98 37.12
N ALA A 72 8.40 -10.65 36.36
CA ALA A 72 8.37 -10.69 34.89
C ALA A 72 8.00 -12.08 34.33
N ALA A 73 8.39 -13.15 35.02
CA ALA A 73 8.08 -14.54 34.67
C ALA A 73 6.57 -14.85 34.72
N GLU A 74 5.76 -14.09 35.47
CA GLU A 74 4.30 -14.30 35.45
C GLU A 74 3.68 -13.97 34.09
N LEU A 75 4.35 -13.20 33.23
CA LEU A 75 3.86 -12.93 31.88
C LEU A 75 3.74 -14.22 31.04
N ASP A 76 4.51 -15.27 31.35
CA ASP A 76 4.45 -16.54 30.63
C ASP A 76 3.11 -17.26 30.85
N ALA A 77 2.41 -16.97 31.96
CA ALA A 77 1.06 -17.46 32.22
C ALA A 77 -0.04 -16.59 31.58
N TYR A 78 0.32 -15.51 30.87
CA TYR A 78 -0.65 -14.64 30.20
C TYR A 78 -1.09 -15.23 28.85
N GLU A 79 -2.39 -15.44 28.69
CA GLU A 79 -2.97 -15.90 27.43
C GLU A 79 -3.07 -14.77 26.40
N TRP A 80 -2.40 -14.96 25.24
CA TRP A 80 -2.37 -14.00 24.12
C TRP A 80 -3.57 -14.12 23.17
N SER A 81 -4.45 -15.07 23.44
CA SER A 81 -5.71 -15.31 22.75
C SER A 81 -6.80 -15.64 23.77
N GLY A 82 -8.06 -15.42 23.40
CA GLY A 82 -9.20 -15.72 24.27
C GLY A 82 -9.86 -14.49 24.86
N ARG A 83 -10.87 -14.72 25.72
CA ARG A 83 -11.80 -13.67 26.17
C ARG A 83 -11.12 -12.57 26.98
N THR A 84 -10.15 -12.91 27.82
CA THR A 84 -9.46 -11.96 28.70
C THR A 84 -8.63 -10.94 27.92
N VAL A 85 -7.84 -11.40 26.94
CA VAL A 85 -7.06 -10.49 26.10
C VAL A 85 -7.95 -9.64 25.21
N GLU A 86 -9.05 -10.16 24.66
CA GLU A 86 -9.99 -9.37 23.88
C GLU A 86 -10.66 -8.28 24.72
N TYR A 87 -11.02 -8.59 25.97
CA TYR A 87 -11.50 -7.58 26.92
C TYR A 87 -10.43 -6.51 27.21
N HIS A 88 -9.18 -6.91 27.41
CA HIS A 88 -8.06 -5.97 27.60
C HIS A 88 -7.86 -5.07 26.37
N ARG A 89 -7.89 -5.64 25.16
CA ARG A 89 -7.77 -4.89 23.90
C ARG A 89 -8.88 -3.85 23.76
N ALA A 90 -10.13 -4.23 24.05
CA ALA A 90 -11.26 -3.31 24.04
C ALA A 90 -11.10 -2.17 25.06
N GLN A 91 -10.66 -2.47 26.29
CA GLN A 91 -10.38 -1.45 27.31
C GLN A 91 -9.28 -0.47 26.86
N ILE A 92 -8.19 -0.98 26.30
CA ILE A 92 -7.06 -0.16 25.84
C ILE A 92 -7.49 0.74 24.69
N ARG A 93 -8.22 0.20 23.70
CA ARG A 93 -8.80 0.98 22.60
C ARG A 93 -9.71 2.10 23.11
N GLY A 94 -10.62 1.76 24.02
CA GLY A 94 -11.55 2.73 24.61
C GLY A 94 -10.84 3.85 25.36
N HIS A 95 -9.75 3.54 26.07
CA HIS A 95 -8.93 4.54 26.76
C HIS A 95 -8.15 5.43 25.79
N LEU A 96 -7.54 4.85 24.75
CA LEU A 96 -6.73 5.58 23.78
C LEU A 96 -7.55 6.28 22.69
N GLY A 97 -8.88 6.08 22.66
CA GLY A 97 -9.77 6.65 21.64
C GLY A 97 -9.71 5.93 20.28
N PHE A 98 -9.11 4.74 20.23
CA PHE A 98 -9.02 3.95 19.01
C PHE A 98 -10.23 3.02 18.84
N ARG A 99 -10.50 2.64 17.60
CA ARG A 99 -11.51 1.65 17.24
C ARG A 99 -10.98 0.62 16.26
N GLU A 100 -11.60 -0.55 16.23
CA GLU A 100 -11.25 -1.57 15.24
C GLU A 100 -11.61 -1.11 13.82
N CYS A 101 -10.81 -1.51 12.84
CA CYS A 101 -11.11 -1.28 11.44
C CYS A 101 -12.30 -2.13 10.99
N SER A 102 -13.45 -1.51 10.75
CA SER A 102 -14.63 -2.16 10.17
C SER A 102 -14.46 -2.40 8.67
N VAL A 103 -15.40 -3.10 8.04
CA VAL A 103 -15.42 -3.25 6.57
C VAL A 103 -15.59 -1.89 5.89
N ALA A 104 -16.51 -1.05 6.40
CA ALA A 104 -16.73 0.30 5.88
C ALA A 104 -15.47 1.18 5.97
N ASP A 105 -14.67 1.01 7.02
CA ASP A 105 -13.38 1.71 7.13
C ASP A 105 -12.40 1.24 6.08
N ALA A 106 -12.31 -0.07 5.82
CA ALA A 106 -11.44 -0.59 4.78
C ALA A 106 -11.84 -0.07 3.40
N ASP A 107 -13.13 0.02 3.10
CA ASP A 107 -13.63 0.58 1.85
C ASP A 107 -13.30 2.09 1.73
N LYS A 108 -13.54 2.85 2.80
CA LYS A 108 -13.19 4.28 2.89
C LYS A 108 -11.67 4.51 2.72
N LEU A 109 -10.85 3.72 3.39
CA LEU A 109 -9.39 3.77 3.28
C LEU A 109 -8.94 3.41 1.87
N THR A 110 -9.56 2.42 1.24
CA THR A 110 -9.27 2.04 -0.15
C THR A 110 -9.53 3.19 -1.11
N GLY A 111 -10.69 3.83 -1.03
CA GLY A 111 -11.03 4.99 -1.86
C GLY A 111 -10.09 6.18 -1.63
N TRP A 112 -9.83 6.50 -0.37
CA TRP A 112 -8.92 7.59 -0.02
C TRP A 112 -7.50 7.35 -0.55
N LEU A 113 -6.97 6.13 -0.39
CA LEU A 113 -5.67 5.73 -0.92
C LEU A 113 -5.64 5.82 -2.44
N ALA A 114 -6.69 5.37 -3.13
CA ALA A 114 -6.80 5.44 -4.58
C ALA A 114 -6.66 6.88 -5.08
N GLU A 115 -7.35 7.82 -4.42
CA GLU A 115 -7.41 9.22 -4.81
C GLU A 115 -6.16 10.04 -4.44
N HIS A 116 -5.50 9.72 -3.33
CA HIS A 116 -4.45 10.59 -2.75
C HIS A 116 -3.04 10.01 -2.86
N ALA A 117 -2.89 8.68 -2.74
CA ALA A 117 -1.60 8.00 -2.70
C ALA A 117 -1.34 7.20 -3.99
N ALA A 118 -2.19 6.22 -4.29
CA ALA A 118 -2.02 5.28 -5.39
C ALA A 118 -2.12 5.92 -6.78
N CYS A 119 -2.74 7.09 -6.89
CA CYS A 119 -2.76 7.88 -8.12
C CYS A 119 -1.38 8.47 -8.50
N LYS A 120 -0.47 8.59 -7.53
CA LYS A 120 0.87 9.19 -7.70
C LYS A 120 2.01 8.19 -7.46
N GLU A 121 1.77 7.16 -6.66
CA GLU A 121 2.74 6.16 -6.24
C GLU A 121 2.20 4.76 -6.48
N ARG A 122 2.94 3.96 -7.25
CA ARG A 122 2.52 2.59 -7.63
C ARG A 122 3.18 1.51 -6.78
N ARG A 123 4.19 1.86 -5.98
CA ARG A 123 4.87 0.91 -5.08
C ARG A 123 3.99 0.57 -3.88
N PRO A 124 3.61 -0.70 -3.68
CA PRO A 124 2.68 -1.09 -2.62
C PRO A 124 3.23 -0.78 -1.22
N GLU A 125 4.54 -0.83 -1.02
CA GLU A 125 5.20 -0.51 0.26
C GLU A 125 4.97 0.95 0.66
N GLN A 126 5.02 1.87 -0.29
CA GLN A 126 4.82 3.30 -0.04
C GLN A 126 3.35 3.61 0.23
N VAL A 127 2.44 3.02 -0.55
CA VAL A 127 0.99 3.14 -0.31
C VAL A 127 0.60 2.55 1.05
N ARG A 128 1.29 1.49 1.50
CA ARG A 128 1.09 0.92 2.84
C ARG A 128 1.52 1.87 3.96
N VAL A 129 2.58 2.64 3.78
CA VAL A 129 2.99 3.66 4.77
C VAL A 129 1.88 4.69 4.94
N GLU A 130 1.32 5.18 3.84
CA GLU A 130 0.18 6.12 3.84
C GLU A 130 -1.06 5.52 4.48
N LEU A 131 -1.37 4.24 4.22
CA LEU A 131 -2.46 3.52 4.89
C LEU A 131 -2.30 3.55 6.41
N LEU A 132 -1.12 3.19 6.91
CA LEU A 132 -0.86 3.15 8.36
C LEU A 132 -0.89 4.55 8.99
N ALA A 133 -0.39 5.57 8.27
CA ALA A 133 -0.49 6.95 8.71
C ALA A 133 -1.96 7.39 8.79
N ARG A 134 -2.76 7.08 7.77
CA ARG A 134 -4.19 7.42 7.73
C ARG A 134 -4.98 6.72 8.84
N CYS A 135 -4.71 5.45 9.11
CA CYS A 135 -5.31 4.72 10.23
C CYS A 135 -5.07 5.44 11.56
N ARG A 136 -3.83 5.91 11.82
CA ARG A 136 -3.52 6.68 13.03
C ARG A 136 -4.30 8.00 13.08
N THR A 137 -4.34 8.75 11.99
CA THR A 137 -5.08 10.03 11.93
C THR A 137 -6.58 9.85 12.19
N GLU A 138 -7.18 8.75 11.73
CA GLU A 138 -8.60 8.45 11.96
C GLU A 138 -8.87 7.67 13.25
N SER A 139 -7.85 7.45 14.09
CA SER A 139 -7.91 6.64 15.31
C SER A 139 -8.46 5.23 15.06
N ILE A 140 -8.05 4.64 13.94
CA ILE A 140 -8.38 3.27 13.54
C ILE A 140 -7.19 2.38 13.84
N GLU A 141 -7.41 1.28 14.56
CA GLU A 141 -6.39 0.25 14.71
C GLU A 141 -6.07 -0.32 13.32
N PRO A 142 -4.78 -0.32 12.91
CA PRO A 142 -4.40 -0.82 11.61
C PRO A 142 -4.82 -2.30 11.50
N PRO A 143 -5.43 -2.69 10.37
CA PRO A 143 -5.81 -4.09 10.13
C PRO A 143 -4.63 -5.05 10.24
N THR A 144 -4.95 -6.34 10.25
CA THR A 144 -3.92 -7.39 10.10
C THR A 144 -3.09 -7.13 8.83
N PRO A 145 -1.80 -7.49 8.81
CA PRO A 145 -0.94 -7.25 7.66
C PRO A 145 -1.55 -7.71 6.33
N GLY A 146 -2.09 -8.93 6.27
CA GLY A 146 -2.73 -9.44 5.05
C GLY A 146 -4.04 -8.73 4.69
N ARG A 147 -4.70 -8.05 5.63
CA ARG A 147 -5.83 -7.16 5.31
C ARG A 147 -5.34 -5.79 4.82
N CYS A 148 -4.26 -5.25 5.38
CA CYS A 148 -3.60 -4.06 4.84
C CYS A 148 -3.14 -4.29 3.40
N ASP A 149 -2.49 -5.41 3.12
CA ASP A 149 -2.00 -5.74 1.78
C ASP A 149 -3.16 -5.83 0.77
N ARG A 150 -4.30 -6.41 1.17
CA ARG A 150 -5.53 -6.43 0.34
C ARG A 150 -6.10 -5.03 0.09
N ILE A 151 -6.14 -4.15 1.10
CA ILE A 151 -6.60 -2.76 0.95
C ILE A 151 -5.68 -1.99 -0.01
N VAL A 152 -4.36 -2.16 0.12
CA VAL A 152 -3.37 -1.53 -0.75
C VAL A 152 -3.52 -2.01 -2.19
N SER A 153 -3.62 -3.31 -2.43
CA SER A 153 -3.83 -3.85 -3.78
C SER A 153 -5.15 -3.38 -4.38
N ALA A 154 -6.22 -3.32 -3.59
CA ALA A 154 -7.51 -2.78 -4.04
C ALA A 154 -7.40 -1.30 -4.41
N ALA A 155 -6.71 -0.48 -3.62
CA ALA A 155 -6.53 0.94 -3.89
C ALA A 155 -5.69 1.18 -5.16
N LEU A 156 -4.63 0.41 -5.36
CA LEU A 156 -3.80 0.46 -6.57
C LEU A 156 -4.62 0.13 -7.82
N ARG A 157 -5.44 -0.94 -7.77
CA ARG A 157 -6.33 -1.32 -8.86
C ARG A 157 -7.37 -0.23 -9.16
N VAL A 158 -8.03 0.31 -8.12
CA VAL A 158 -9.03 1.39 -8.30
C VAL A 158 -8.38 2.63 -8.90
N ALA A 159 -7.17 3.00 -8.45
CA ALA A 159 -6.44 4.13 -9.01
C ALA A 159 -6.01 3.89 -10.47
N GLU A 160 -5.65 2.65 -10.83
CA GLU A 160 -5.36 2.25 -12.21
C GLU A 160 -6.60 2.34 -13.10
N GLU A 161 -7.71 1.72 -12.71
CA GLU A 161 -8.97 1.77 -13.45
C GLU A 161 -9.45 3.21 -13.66
N THR A 162 -9.40 4.02 -12.60
CA THR A 162 -9.79 5.44 -12.65
C THR A 162 -8.88 6.24 -13.59
N LEU A 163 -7.58 6.01 -13.53
CA LEU A 163 -6.61 6.68 -14.40
C LEU A 163 -6.81 6.28 -15.86
N THR A 164 -6.97 4.99 -16.13
CA THR A 164 -7.21 4.45 -17.47
C THR A 164 -8.49 5.02 -18.06
N ALA A 165 -9.60 5.01 -17.30
CA ALA A 165 -10.87 5.59 -17.75
C ALA A 165 -10.77 7.10 -18.03
N ARG A 166 -9.99 7.83 -17.23
CA ARG A 166 -9.76 9.26 -17.45
C ARG A 166 -8.94 9.52 -18.70
N ILE A 167 -7.86 8.76 -18.93
CA ILE A 167 -7.00 8.92 -20.11
C ILE A 167 -7.76 8.51 -21.37
N SER A 168 -8.46 7.37 -21.35
CA SER A 168 -9.24 6.92 -22.51
C SER A 168 -10.38 7.88 -22.83
N GLY A 169 -11.02 8.47 -21.81
CA GLY A 169 -12.06 9.49 -21.99
C GLY A 169 -11.57 10.81 -22.61
N ARG A 170 -10.25 11.05 -22.67
CA ARG A 170 -9.64 12.20 -23.38
C ARG A 170 -9.31 11.89 -24.83
N LEU A 171 -9.33 10.63 -25.24
CA LEU A 171 -9.06 10.25 -26.62
C LEU A 171 -10.23 10.64 -27.51
N THR A 172 -9.92 11.16 -28.69
CA THR A 172 -10.92 11.37 -29.73
C THR A 172 -11.25 10.03 -30.42
N VAL A 173 -12.40 9.97 -31.09
CA VAL A 173 -12.78 8.80 -31.91
C VAL A 173 -11.70 8.55 -32.97
N GLU A 174 -11.25 9.60 -33.65
CA GLU A 174 -10.20 9.56 -34.67
C GLU A 174 -8.86 9.05 -34.13
N SER A 175 -8.42 9.53 -32.95
CA SER A 175 -7.22 9.02 -32.29
C SER A 175 -7.37 7.54 -31.93
N THR A 176 -8.55 7.12 -31.49
CA THR A 176 -8.83 5.72 -31.12
C THR A 176 -8.76 4.81 -32.34
N GLU A 177 -9.41 5.19 -33.45
CA GLU A 177 -9.36 4.47 -34.72
C GLU A 177 -7.92 4.31 -35.22
N ARG A 178 -7.13 5.40 -35.16
CA ARG A 178 -5.71 5.38 -35.54
C ARG A 178 -4.88 4.46 -34.65
N ILE A 179 -5.12 4.43 -33.33
CA ILE A 179 -4.45 3.51 -32.41
C ILE A 179 -4.80 2.06 -32.75
N VAL A 180 -6.07 1.76 -33.02
CA VAL A 180 -6.52 0.41 -33.39
C VAL A 180 -5.90 -0.03 -34.72
N ALA A 181 -5.81 0.87 -35.71
CA ALA A 181 -5.17 0.61 -36.99
C ALA A 181 -3.66 0.25 -36.86
N LEU A 182 -2.97 0.78 -35.85
CA LEU A 182 -1.58 0.39 -35.56
C LEU A 182 -1.47 -1.07 -35.07
N VAL A 183 -2.52 -1.61 -34.45
CA VAL A 183 -2.53 -2.93 -33.80
C VAL A 183 -3.04 -4.02 -34.73
N VAL A 184 -4.13 -3.76 -35.46
CA VAL A 184 -4.75 -4.74 -36.36
C VAL A 184 -3.90 -4.97 -37.60
N GLY A 185 -3.00 -4.03 -37.92
CA GLY A 185 -2.50 -3.90 -39.29
C GLY A 185 -3.62 -3.29 -40.12
N ALA A 186 -3.30 -2.49 -41.14
CA ALA A 186 -4.32 -2.10 -42.08
C ALA A 186 -4.79 -3.38 -42.78
N ASP A 187 -5.97 -3.89 -42.42
CA ASP A 187 -6.73 -4.74 -43.32
C ASP A 187 -6.84 -3.91 -44.60
N GLN A 188 -6.10 -4.31 -45.63
CA GLN A 188 -6.30 -3.79 -46.96
C GLN A 188 -7.71 -4.21 -47.36
N GLU A 189 -8.69 -3.34 -47.13
CA GLU A 189 -9.83 -3.26 -48.03
C GLU A 189 -9.26 -2.83 -49.38
N ASP A 190 -8.76 -3.81 -50.14
CA ASP A 190 -8.69 -3.68 -51.58
C ASP A 190 -8.89 -5.06 -52.23
N ASP A 191 -9.92 -5.07 -53.06
CA ASP A 191 -10.38 -6.09 -53.98
C ASP A 191 -9.27 -6.36 -55.03
N ALA A 192 -8.17 -7.01 -54.62
CA ALA A 192 -7.05 -7.35 -55.51
C ALA A 192 -6.54 -8.78 -55.30
N ALA A 193 -6.25 -9.43 -56.44
CA ALA A 193 -5.97 -10.85 -56.67
C ALA A 193 -5.03 -11.56 -55.66
N PRO A 194 -5.15 -12.91 -55.53
CA PRO A 194 -4.31 -13.70 -54.63
C PRO A 194 -2.86 -13.75 -55.13
N GLY A 195 -2.02 -12.89 -54.56
CA GLY A 195 -0.58 -12.86 -54.82
C GLY A 195 0.14 -12.17 -53.67
N GLU A 196 0.81 -12.98 -52.84
CA GLU A 196 1.92 -12.61 -51.94
C GLU A 196 1.73 -11.34 -51.10
N GLY A 197 0.73 -11.34 -50.21
CA GLY A 197 0.71 -10.43 -49.07
C GLY A 197 1.63 -10.99 -47.98
N GLU A 198 2.85 -10.44 -47.85
CA GLU A 198 3.62 -10.60 -46.62
C GLU A 198 2.78 -10.07 -45.47
N ASP A 199 2.32 -10.97 -44.60
CA ASP A 199 1.82 -10.70 -43.25
C ASP A 199 2.99 -10.09 -42.43
N GLY A 200 3.33 -8.85 -42.77
CA GLY A 200 4.31 -8.06 -42.02
C GLY A 200 3.77 -7.79 -40.63
N PRO A 201 4.63 -7.72 -39.60
CA PRO A 201 4.18 -7.42 -38.24
C PRO A 201 3.38 -6.10 -38.23
N PRO A 202 2.32 -6.01 -37.40
CA PRO A 202 1.53 -4.79 -37.29
C PRO A 202 2.43 -3.58 -37.05
N VAL A 203 2.00 -2.40 -37.49
CA VAL A 203 2.80 -1.17 -37.41
C VAL A 203 3.30 -0.91 -35.97
N LEU A 204 2.49 -1.25 -34.96
CA LEU A 204 2.90 -1.20 -33.55
C LEU A 204 4.07 -2.12 -33.21
N GLY A 205 4.15 -3.31 -33.81
CA GLY A 205 5.27 -4.23 -33.66
C GLY A 205 6.58 -3.58 -34.13
N LYS A 206 6.57 -2.99 -35.32
CA LYS A 206 7.73 -2.24 -35.87
C LYS A 206 8.13 -1.06 -34.98
N ILE A 207 7.16 -0.29 -34.47
CA ILE A 207 7.42 0.84 -33.55
C ILE A 207 8.15 0.40 -32.27
N LYS A 208 7.87 -0.80 -31.76
CA LYS A 208 8.46 -1.32 -30.51
C LYS A 208 9.86 -1.92 -30.69
N GLU A 209 10.28 -2.20 -31.91
CA GLU A 209 11.61 -2.73 -32.19
C GLU A 209 12.69 -1.68 -31.96
N ALA A 210 13.76 -2.08 -31.26
CA ALA A 210 14.92 -1.23 -31.05
C ALA A 210 15.60 -0.91 -32.41
N PRO A 211 16.17 0.30 -32.55
CA PRO A 211 16.93 0.63 -33.74
C PRO A 211 18.13 -0.30 -33.90
N GLY A 212 18.37 -0.72 -35.15
CA GLY A 212 19.55 -1.50 -35.53
C GLY A 212 20.83 -0.66 -35.59
N ASN A 213 21.87 -1.19 -36.24
CA ASN A 213 23.12 -0.47 -36.47
C ASN A 213 22.87 0.82 -37.27
N VAL A 214 23.66 1.87 -36.98
CA VAL A 214 23.51 3.17 -37.64
C VAL A 214 23.79 3.03 -39.14
N SER A 215 22.75 3.19 -39.94
CA SER A 215 22.80 3.22 -41.41
C SER A 215 21.71 4.17 -41.93
N LEU A 216 21.82 4.60 -43.19
CA LEU A 216 20.78 5.41 -43.83
C LEU A 216 19.42 4.70 -43.83
N GLU A 217 19.44 3.40 -44.10
CA GLU A 217 18.24 2.55 -44.13
C GLU A 217 17.57 2.50 -42.75
N THR A 218 18.36 2.27 -41.69
CA THR A 218 17.86 2.30 -40.32
C THR A 218 17.33 3.68 -39.94
N MET A 219 17.96 4.78 -40.35
CA MET A 219 17.44 6.12 -40.11
C MET A 219 16.08 6.35 -40.77
N LEU A 220 15.90 5.91 -42.01
CA LEU A 220 14.62 6.02 -42.71
C LEU A 220 13.53 5.19 -42.02
N THR A 221 13.85 3.96 -41.61
CA THR A 221 12.92 3.12 -40.83
C THR A 221 12.49 3.78 -39.52
N GLU A 222 13.43 4.38 -38.77
CA GLU A 222 13.10 5.08 -37.52
C GLU A 222 12.30 6.37 -37.76
N ILE A 223 12.53 7.06 -38.89
CA ILE A 223 11.69 8.20 -39.30
C ILE A 223 10.26 7.73 -39.59
N ASP A 224 10.08 6.63 -40.31
CA ASP A 224 8.76 6.07 -40.60
C ASP A 224 8.02 5.65 -39.33
N LYS A 225 8.72 5.02 -38.37
CA LYS A 225 8.18 4.74 -37.03
C LYS A 225 7.71 6.01 -36.33
N LEU A 226 8.53 7.06 -36.34
CA LEU A 226 8.20 8.35 -35.70
C LEU A 226 7.01 9.03 -36.39
N LEU A 227 6.94 8.99 -37.72
CA LEU A 227 5.81 9.53 -38.49
C LEU A 227 4.52 8.76 -38.18
N ALA A 228 4.58 7.42 -38.10
CA ALA A 228 3.44 6.59 -37.71
C ALA A 228 2.93 6.93 -36.31
N VAL A 229 3.83 7.12 -35.33
CA VAL A 229 3.46 7.54 -33.97
C VAL A 229 2.84 8.94 -33.96
N ARG A 230 3.40 9.89 -34.72
CA ARG A 230 2.87 11.27 -34.80
C ARG A 230 1.50 11.31 -35.50
N ALA A 231 1.28 10.46 -36.49
CA ALA A 231 0.02 10.38 -37.23
C ALA A 231 -1.18 10.01 -36.35
N VAL A 232 -0.95 9.35 -35.20
CA VAL A 232 -1.99 9.05 -34.21
C VAL A 232 -2.71 10.32 -33.73
N GLY A 233 -2.00 11.45 -33.67
CA GLY A 233 -2.60 12.74 -33.32
C GLY A 233 -3.15 12.76 -31.89
N LEU A 234 -2.38 12.28 -30.91
CA LEU A 234 -2.80 12.30 -29.51
C LEU A 234 -2.93 13.75 -29.00
N PRO A 235 -3.97 14.06 -28.19
CA PRO A 235 -4.12 15.38 -27.57
C PRO A 235 -2.90 15.73 -26.70
N ALA A 236 -2.45 16.99 -26.74
CA ALA A 236 -1.28 17.45 -25.99
C ALA A 236 -1.48 17.38 -24.47
N ASP A 237 -2.73 17.45 -24.01
CA ASP A 237 -3.14 17.42 -22.60
C ASP A 237 -3.58 16.01 -22.12
N LEU A 238 -3.39 14.97 -22.95
CA LEU A 238 -3.80 13.60 -22.66
C LEU A 238 -3.35 13.14 -21.26
N PHE A 239 -2.12 13.50 -20.87
CA PHE A 239 -1.51 13.14 -19.59
C PHE A 239 -1.35 14.31 -18.60
N ALA A 240 -2.01 15.46 -18.80
CA ALA A 240 -1.76 16.69 -18.03
C ALA A 240 -1.80 16.56 -16.50
N ASP A 241 -2.62 15.63 -15.96
CA ASP A 241 -2.79 15.41 -14.53
C ASP A 241 -2.20 14.07 -14.04
N VAL A 242 -1.36 13.44 -14.86
CA VAL A 242 -0.77 12.14 -14.56
C VAL A 242 0.63 12.34 -14.03
N ALA A 243 0.91 11.79 -12.84
CA ALA A 243 2.24 11.88 -12.26
C ALA A 243 3.27 11.22 -13.19
N PRO A 244 4.42 11.86 -13.50
CA PRO A 244 5.41 11.31 -14.44
C PRO A 244 5.89 9.91 -14.07
N LYS A 245 6.02 9.61 -12.78
CA LYS A 245 6.40 8.28 -12.26
C LYS A 245 5.43 7.16 -12.61
N VAL A 246 4.20 7.49 -13.03
CA VAL A 246 3.17 6.53 -13.43
C VAL A 246 3.27 6.23 -14.93
N VAL A 247 3.81 7.15 -15.72
CA VAL A 247 3.93 7.03 -17.19
C VAL A 247 5.33 6.57 -17.60
N ALA A 248 6.37 7.04 -16.91
CA ALA A 248 7.75 6.65 -17.15
C ALA A 248 8.09 5.39 -16.34
N TRP A 249 8.25 4.27 -17.05
CA TRP A 249 8.79 3.02 -16.55
C TRP A 249 10.31 2.97 -16.69
#